data_AF-A0A5M9J8K5-F1
#
_entry.id   AF-A0A5M9J8K5-F1
#
_cell.length_a   1.000
_cell.length_b   1.000
_cell.length_c   1.000
_cell.angle_alpha   90.00
_cell.angle_beta   90.00
_cell.angle_gamma   90.00
#
_symmetry.space_group_name_H-M   'P 1'
#
loop_
_entity.id
_entity.type
_entity.pdbx_description
1 polymer ?
#
loop_
_entity_poly.entity_id
_entity_poly.type
_entity_poly.pdbx_seq_one_letter_code
_entity_poly.pdbx_strand_id
1 'polypeptide(L)'
;MYDSTITFTFDIICPWTYLAKKRLDEALRIVRLTDEASNVNFTVKFSPYQLYPGASKQGEDKHAWYRKSRYGDSEEKMEMYIKVMTAYGQSAGIDYKFGGTVANTIDAHRIVQHFQQEDVRGGGPETADKIVMALYRMYFQEEKHPSSEETLLAACKEAGVDEGEARKVIGDEYEGLMDVKNMIRESESNGVDSVPVVNVEGRRRDINLTGAQDVGEYVKTLERIVKESE
;
A
#
# COMPACT_ATOMS: atom_id res chain seq x y z
N MET A 1 23.68 -8.06 12.52
CA MET A 1 22.59 -7.30 11.88
C MET A 1 21.39 -8.24 11.83
N TYR A 2 20.28 -7.88 12.45
CA TYR A 2 19.03 -8.63 12.39
C TYR A 2 18.20 -8.11 11.21
N ASP A 3 17.74 -8.99 10.33
CA ASP A 3 16.83 -8.63 9.24
C ASP A 3 15.39 -8.68 9.76
N SER A 4 14.71 -7.54 9.78
CA SER A 4 13.34 -7.40 10.25
C SER A 4 12.43 -7.10 9.05
N THR A 5 11.48 -8.00 8.80
CA THR A 5 10.46 -7.78 7.77
C THR A 5 9.31 -6.94 8.34
N ILE A 6 8.93 -5.90 7.62
CA ILE A 6 7.70 -5.13 7.89
C ILE A 6 6.66 -5.55 6.86
N THR A 7 5.67 -6.33 7.28
CA THR A 7 4.52 -6.67 6.42
C THR A 7 3.49 -5.56 6.47
N PHE A 8 3.28 -4.89 5.34
CA PHE A 8 2.33 -3.80 5.14
C PHE A 8 1.11 -4.30 4.35
N THR A 9 0.04 -4.64 5.05
CA THR A 9 -1.21 -5.09 4.43
C THR A 9 -2.02 -3.89 3.95
N PHE A 10 -2.37 -3.86 2.66
CA PHE A 10 -2.89 -2.66 2.01
C PHE A 10 -3.86 -2.93 0.87
N ASP A 11 -4.54 -1.86 0.45
CA ASP A 11 -5.25 -1.78 -0.82
C ASP A 11 -4.92 -0.43 -1.48
N ILE A 12 -4.78 -0.41 -2.82
CA ILE A 12 -4.38 0.80 -3.58
C ILE A 12 -5.45 1.89 -3.51
N ILE A 13 -6.72 1.50 -3.38
CA ILE A 13 -7.86 2.43 -3.32
C ILE A 13 -8.18 2.92 -1.90
N CYS A 14 -7.45 2.47 -0.89
CA CYS A 14 -7.62 2.95 0.49
C CYS A 14 -6.77 4.21 0.72
N PRO A 15 -7.34 5.37 1.07
CA PRO A 15 -6.53 6.56 1.33
C PRO A 15 -5.72 6.43 2.63
N TRP A 16 -6.22 5.67 3.60
CA TRP A 16 -5.52 5.48 4.87
C TRP A 16 -4.24 4.66 4.72
N THR A 17 -4.18 3.73 3.76
CA THR A 17 -2.97 2.97 3.49
C THR A 17 -1.89 3.86 2.85
N TYR A 18 -2.25 4.82 1.99
CA TYR A 18 -1.29 5.79 1.48
C TYR A 18 -0.75 6.70 2.59
N LEU A 19 -1.63 7.23 3.45
CA LEU A 19 -1.24 8.03 4.61
C LEU A 19 -0.31 7.25 5.54
N ALA A 20 -0.66 6.01 5.88
CA ALA A 20 0.15 5.16 6.75
C ALA A 20 1.52 4.86 6.15
N LYS A 21 1.58 4.59 4.84
CA LYS A 21 2.85 4.34 4.16
C LYS A 21 3.78 5.56 4.22
N LYS A 22 3.27 6.76 3.94
CA LYS A 22 4.03 8.02 4.11
C LYS A 22 4.57 8.20 5.54
N ARG A 23 3.75 7.89 6.54
CA ARG A 23 4.13 8.01 7.95
C ARG A 23 5.14 6.95 8.38
N LEU A 24 5.00 5.72 7.89
CA LEU A 24 5.95 4.64 8.10
C LEU A 24 7.31 4.97 7.46
N ASP A 25 7.32 5.52 6.25
CA ASP A 25 8.55 5.92 5.55
C ASP A 25 9.31 7.01 6.31
N GLU A 26 8.57 8.01 6.83
CA GLU A 26 9.16 9.04 7.67
C GLU A 26 9.72 8.47 8.98
N ALA A 27 8.99 7.54 9.62
CA ALA A 27 9.47 6.86 10.82
C ALA A 27 10.74 6.03 10.56
N LEU A 28 10.78 5.27 9.47
CA LEU A 28 11.97 4.52 9.03
C LEU A 28 13.15 5.45 8.77
N ARG A 29 12.91 6.61 8.13
CA ARG A 29 13.94 7.63 7.91
C ARG A 29 14.49 8.17 9.23
N ILE A 30 13.63 8.48 10.19
CA ILE A 30 14.03 8.97 11.52
C ILE A 30 14.89 7.91 12.24
N VAL A 31 14.42 6.66 12.30
CA VAL A 31 15.14 5.59 13.01
C VAL A 31 16.47 5.27 12.35
N ARG A 32 16.55 5.25 11.02
CA ARG A 32 17.81 5.00 10.28
C ARG A 32 18.89 6.07 10.51
N LEU A 33 18.55 7.23 11.09
CA LEU A 33 19.52 8.27 11.45
C LEU A 33 20.14 8.07 12.83
N THR A 34 19.69 7.08 13.63
CA THR A 34 20.29 6.79 14.94
C THR A 34 21.44 5.79 14.81
N ASP A 35 22.45 5.90 15.68
CA ASP A 35 23.62 5.01 15.65
C ASP A 35 23.25 3.55 15.97
N GLU A 36 22.21 3.33 16.79
CA GLU A 36 21.73 2.01 17.20
C GLU A 36 21.02 1.25 16.07
N ALA A 37 20.49 1.98 15.07
CA ALA A 37 19.77 1.39 13.95
C ALA A 37 20.68 0.58 13.01
N SER A 38 22.00 0.72 13.08
CA SER A 38 22.93 -0.11 12.29
C SER A 38 22.82 -1.61 12.58
N ASN A 39 22.18 -1.99 13.69
CA ASN A 39 22.02 -3.37 14.10
C ASN A 39 20.81 -4.07 13.45
N VAL A 40 19.87 -3.34 12.86
CA VAL A 40 18.66 -3.91 12.23
C VAL A 40 18.50 -3.41 10.80
N ASN A 41 18.28 -4.34 9.88
CA ASN A 41 17.92 -4.03 8.51
C ASN A 41 16.40 -4.21 8.34
N PHE A 42 15.67 -3.11 8.15
CA PHE A 42 14.23 -3.13 7.95
C PHE A 42 13.88 -3.22 6.46
N THR A 43 13.14 -4.26 6.09
CA THR A 43 12.64 -4.49 4.73
C THR A 43 11.12 -4.47 4.72
N VAL A 44 10.51 -3.56 3.96
CA VAL A 44 9.06 -3.51 3.80
C VAL A 44 8.63 -4.51 2.73
N LYS A 45 7.67 -5.36 3.06
CA LYS A 45 6.96 -6.23 2.13
C LYS A 45 5.47 -5.92 2.17
N PHE A 46 4.84 -5.94 1.02
CA PHE A 46 3.43 -5.66 0.85
C PHE A 46 2.61 -6.94 0.88
N SER A 47 1.50 -6.93 1.61
CA SER A 47 0.52 -8.02 1.64
C SER A 47 -0.81 -7.53 1.06
N PRO A 48 -1.42 -8.25 0.10
CA PRO A 48 -2.59 -7.77 -0.60
C PRO A 48 -3.86 -7.88 0.26
N TYR A 49 -4.71 -6.87 0.17
CA TYR A 49 -6.08 -6.87 0.70
C TYR A 49 -6.99 -6.15 -0.30
N GLN A 50 -8.23 -6.60 -0.46
CA GLN A 50 -9.22 -5.90 -1.28
C GLN A 50 -10.37 -5.41 -0.43
N LEU A 51 -10.54 -4.09 -0.35
CA LEU A 51 -11.71 -3.48 0.28
C LEU A 51 -13.00 -3.88 -0.45
N TYR A 52 -12.92 -4.00 -1.79
CA TYR A 52 -14.07 -4.26 -2.66
C TYR A 52 -13.71 -5.34 -3.71
N PRO A 53 -13.61 -6.62 -3.31
CA PRO A 53 -13.23 -7.70 -4.23
C PRO A 53 -14.25 -7.90 -5.37
N GLY A 54 -15.50 -7.49 -5.16
CA GLY A 54 -16.57 -7.53 -6.17
C GLY A 54 -16.66 -6.31 -7.09
N ALA A 55 -15.78 -5.30 -6.96
CA ALA A 55 -15.77 -4.16 -7.86
C ALA A 55 -15.48 -4.60 -9.31
N SER A 56 -16.04 -3.90 -10.30
CA SER A 56 -15.80 -4.18 -11.72
C SER A 56 -14.40 -3.73 -12.16
N LYS A 57 -13.89 -4.30 -13.26
CA LYS A 57 -12.60 -3.86 -13.85
C LYS A 57 -12.70 -2.47 -14.49
N GLN A 58 -13.85 -2.12 -15.07
CA GLN A 58 -14.11 -0.80 -15.66
C GLN A 58 -14.30 0.27 -14.58
N GLY A 59 -14.77 -0.16 -13.41
CA GLY A 59 -15.09 0.70 -12.28
C GLY A 59 -16.29 1.60 -12.51
N GLU A 60 -16.45 2.53 -11.58
CA GLU A 60 -17.49 3.57 -11.56
C GLU A 60 -16.92 4.87 -10.99
N ASP A 61 -17.62 5.99 -11.21
CA ASP A 61 -17.19 7.30 -10.73
C ASP A 61 -16.97 7.29 -9.21
N LYS A 62 -15.77 7.68 -8.77
CA LYS A 62 -15.33 7.59 -7.38
C LYS A 62 -16.21 8.42 -6.45
N HIS A 63 -16.53 9.64 -6.84
CA HIS A 63 -17.32 10.56 -6.01
C HIS A 63 -18.74 10.03 -5.83
N ALA A 64 -19.40 9.66 -6.93
CA ALA A 64 -20.75 9.09 -6.91
C ALA A 64 -20.80 7.78 -6.12
N TRP A 65 -19.79 6.93 -6.26
CA TRP A 65 -19.70 5.69 -5.51
C TRP A 65 -19.53 5.93 -4.00
N TYR A 66 -18.61 6.80 -3.58
CA TYR A 66 -18.42 7.11 -2.15
C TYR A 66 -19.70 7.69 -1.54
N ARG A 67 -20.33 8.63 -2.23
CA ARG A 67 -21.57 9.27 -1.80
C ARG A 67 -22.67 8.23 -1.55
N LYS A 68 -22.91 7.33 -2.52
CA LYS A 68 -23.94 6.28 -2.42
C LYS A 68 -23.57 5.18 -1.40
N SER A 69 -22.38 4.62 -1.52
CA SER A 69 -21.99 3.39 -0.83
C SER A 69 -21.48 3.61 0.60
N ARG A 70 -20.99 4.82 0.93
CA ARG A 70 -20.36 5.11 2.23
C ARG A 70 -21.09 6.17 3.04
N TYR A 71 -21.76 7.11 2.37
CA TYR A 71 -22.31 8.29 3.04
C TYR A 71 -23.83 8.41 2.96
N GLY A 72 -24.53 7.36 2.50
CA GLY A 72 -25.99 7.34 2.47
C GLY A 72 -26.58 8.43 1.57
N ASP A 73 -25.89 8.71 0.46
CA ASP A 73 -26.22 9.73 -0.52
C ASP A 73 -26.23 11.18 0.01
N SER A 74 -25.48 11.45 1.09
CA SER A 74 -25.36 12.78 1.71
C SER A 74 -24.14 13.56 1.20
N GLU A 75 -24.38 14.72 0.59
CA GLU A 75 -23.31 15.63 0.14
C GLU A 75 -22.51 16.20 1.32
N GLU A 76 -23.19 16.63 2.38
CA GLU A 76 -22.54 17.19 3.58
C GLU A 76 -21.53 16.23 4.21
N LYS A 77 -21.86 14.93 4.26
CA LYS A 77 -20.93 13.90 4.76
C LYS A 77 -19.74 13.70 3.81
N MET A 78 -19.97 13.79 2.50
CA MET A 78 -18.90 13.72 1.51
C MET A 78 -17.96 14.92 1.60
N GLU A 79 -18.50 16.13 1.73
CA GLU A 79 -17.72 17.37 1.94
C GLU A 79 -16.89 17.30 3.24
N MET A 80 -17.47 16.79 4.33
CA MET A 80 -16.76 16.62 5.59
C MET A 80 -15.62 15.60 5.44
N TYR A 81 -15.86 14.49 4.74
CA TYR A 81 -14.83 13.51 4.43
C TYR A 81 -13.69 14.12 3.60
N ILE A 82 -14.01 14.85 2.54
CA ILE A 82 -13.03 15.55 1.69
C ILE A 82 -12.19 16.50 2.53
N LYS A 83 -12.82 17.31 3.38
CA LYS A 83 -12.14 18.28 4.25
C LYS A 83 -11.17 17.58 5.21
N VAL A 84 -11.62 16.51 5.88
CA VAL A 84 -10.81 15.74 6.83
C VAL A 84 -9.63 15.07 6.12
N MET A 85 -9.89 14.37 5.02
CA MET A 85 -8.83 13.70 4.26
C MET A 85 -7.82 14.66 3.66
N THR A 86 -8.26 15.84 3.20
CA THR A 86 -7.35 16.89 2.72
C THR A 86 -6.41 17.34 3.83
N ALA A 87 -6.91 17.59 5.05
CA ALA A 87 -6.08 17.99 6.18
C ALA A 87 -5.04 16.92 6.56
N TYR A 88 -5.46 15.65 6.62
CA TYR A 88 -4.53 14.54 6.84
C TYR A 88 -3.50 14.40 5.73
N GLY A 89 -3.93 14.51 4.47
CA GLY A 89 -3.04 14.45 3.31
C GLY A 89 -1.97 15.54 3.35
N GLN A 90 -2.38 16.79 3.56
CA GLN A 90 -1.45 17.93 3.67
C GLN A 90 -0.40 17.72 4.76
N SER A 91 -0.79 17.16 5.91
CA SER A 91 0.15 16.87 7.01
C SER A 91 1.24 15.85 6.64
N ALA A 92 1.01 15.03 5.61
CA ALA A 92 1.92 13.99 5.13
C ALA A 92 2.43 14.24 3.70
N GLY A 93 2.21 15.44 3.14
CA GLY A 93 2.62 15.79 1.78
C GLY A 93 1.88 15.02 0.68
N ILE A 94 0.58 14.76 0.88
CA ILE A 94 -0.33 14.15 -0.09
C ILE A 94 -1.39 15.17 -0.51
N ASP A 95 -1.49 15.47 -1.81
CA ASP A 95 -2.55 16.29 -2.38
C ASP A 95 -3.72 15.41 -2.86
N TYR A 96 -4.56 14.96 -1.92
CA TYR A 96 -5.69 14.10 -2.25
C TYR A 96 -6.66 14.77 -3.23
N LYS A 97 -6.91 14.07 -4.34
CA LYS A 97 -7.99 14.29 -5.29
C LYS A 97 -9.06 13.22 -5.09
N PHE A 98 -10.30 13.63 -5.27
CA PHE A 98 -11.48 12.81 -4.94
C PHE A 98 -12.30 12.40 -6.15
N GLY A 99 -11.88 12.79 -7.36
CA GLY A 99 -12.41 12.28 -8.63
C GLY A 99 -11.72 10.99 -9.09
N GLY A 100 -11.93 10.65 -10.36
CA GLY A 100 -11.45 9.41 -10.97
C GLY A 100 -12.40 8.24 -10.72
N THR A 101 -11.86 7.02 -10.68
CA THR A 101 -12.66 5.78 -10.73
C THR A 101 -12.39 4.89 -9.51
N VAL A 102 -13.42 4.24 -8.97
CA VAL A 102 -13.26 3.08 -8.07
C VAL A 102 -13.43 1.81 -8.89
N ALA A 103 -12.45 0.93 -8.86
CA ALA A 103 -12.41 -0.29 -9.66
C ALA A 103 -11.69 -1.42 -8.90
N ASN A 104 -11.74 -2.63 -9.46
CA ASN A 104 -11.05 -3.78 -8.90
C ASN A 104 -9.53 -3.56 -8.82
N THR A 105 -8.92 -3.93 -7.70
CA THR A 105 -7.48 -3.77 -7.44
C THR A 105 -6.64 -5.03 -7.63
N ILE A 106 -7.25 -6.14 -8.09
CA ILE A 106 -6.56 -7.43 -8.14
C ILE A 106 -5.32 -7.39 -9.06
N ASP A 107 -5.42 -6.71 -10.20
CA ASP A 107 -4.30 -6.63 -11.14
C ASP A 107 -3.17 -5.74 -10.58
N ALA A 108 -3.50 -4.66 -9.85
CA ALA A 108 -2.49 -3.89 -9.13
C ALA A 108 -1.76 -4.72 -8.07
N HIS A 109 -2.51 -5.51 -7.28
CA HIS A 109 -1.92 -6.43 -6.30
C HIS A 109 -1.04 -7.50 -6.94
N ARG A 110 -1.45 -8.07 -8.08
CA ARG A 110 -0.65 -9.04 -8.84
C ARG A 110 0.69 -8.46 -9.30
N ILE A 111 0.67 -7.24 -9.85
CA ILE A 111 1.89 -6.57 -10.30
C ILE A 111 2.83 -6.29 -9.12
N VAL A 112 2.30 -5.80 -7.99
CA VAL A 112 3.11 -5.57 -6.79
C VAL A 112 3.70 -6.88 -6.26
N GLN A 113 2.92 -7.95 -6.16
CA GLN A 113 3.41 -9.25 -5.67
C GLN A 113 4.45 -9.88 -6.60
N HIS A 114 4.28 -9.75 -7.92
CA HIS A 114 5.23 -10.26 -8.90
C HIS A 114 6.58 -9.54 -8.78
N PHE A 115 6.60 -8.21 -8.83
CA PHE A 115 7.84 -7.44 -8.75
C PHE A 115 8.38 -7.29 -7.32
N GLN A 116 7.69 -7.78 -6.30
CA GLN A 116 8.24 -7.91 -4.95
C GLN A 116 9.24 -9.07 -4.83
N GLN A 117 9.14 -10.10 -5.67
CA GLN A 117 10.02 -11.26 -5.60
C GLN A 117 11.44 -10.88 -6.05
N GLU A 118 12.44 -11.33 -5.28
CA GLU A 118 13.86 -11.03 -5.54
C GLU A 118 14.44 -11.83 -6.71
N ASP A 119 13.84 -12.97 -7.06
CA ASP A 119 14.22 -13.81 -8.19
C ASP A 119 13.61 -13.34 -9.54
N VAL A 120 12.66 -12.40 -9.48
CA VAL A 120 12.11 -11.75 -10.67
C VAL A 120 13.07 -10.68 -11.19
N ARG A 121 13.27 -10.67 -12.51
CA ARG A 121 14.15 -9.68 -13.16
C ARG A 121 13.61 -8.26 -12.96
N GLY A 122 14.42 -7.42 -12.30
CA GLY A 122 14.01 -6.06 -11.94
C GLY A 122 13.06 -6.01 -10.74
N GLY A 123 12.78 -7.15 -10.10
CA GLY A 123 12.01 -7.25 -8.87
C GLY A 123 12.84 -7.01 -7.61
N GLY A 124 12.16 -7.12 -6.47
CA GLY A 124 12.70 -6.94 -5.13
C GLY A 124 11.88 -5.92 -4.31
N PRO A 125 12.10 -5.88 -2.98
CA PRO A 125 11.32 -5.03 -2.08
C PRO A 125 11.33 -3.54 -2.47
N GLU A 126 12.47 -3.00 -2.91
CA GLU A 126 12.56 -1.60 -3.34
C GLU A 126 11.79 -1.31 -4.64
N THR A 127 11.73 -2.27 -5.57
CA THR A 127 10.92 -2.14 -6.79
C THR A 127 9.44 -2.12 -6.44
N ALA A 128 8.99 -3.07 -5.61
CA ALA A 128 7.60 -3.11 -5.16
C ALA A 128 7.20 -1.83 -4.42
N ASP A 129 8.10 -1.28 -3.58
CA ASP A 129 7.89 -0.01 -2.90
C ASP A 129 7.64 1.15 -3.88
N LYS A 130 8.51 1.29 -4.90
CA LYS A 130 8.36 2.31 -5.94
C LYS A 130 7.07 2.14 -6.72
N ILE A 131 6.69 0.90 -7.07
CA ILE A 131 5.42 0.61 -7.77
C ILE A 131 4.24 1.06 -6.90
N VAL A 132 4.19 0.65 -5.62
CA VAL A 132 3.11 1.02 -4.71
C VAL A 132 3.02 2.54 -4.54
N MET A 133 4.15 3.22 -4.36
CA MET A 133 4.18 4.68 -4.23
C MET A 133 3.74 5.40 -5.51
N ALA A 134 4.10 4.89 -6.69
CA ALA A 134 3.63 5.40 -7.98
C ALA A 134 2.12 5.19 -8.14
N LEU A 135 1.61 3.99 -7.85
CA LEU A 135 0.18 3.68 -7.93
C LEU A 135 -0.64 4.55 -6.98
N TYR A 136 -0.18 4.76 -5.75
CA TYR A 136 -0.84 5.69 -4.82
C TYR A 136 -0.89 7.11 -5.36
N ARG A 137 0.23 7.63 -5.87
CA ARG A 137 0.26 8.98 -6.47
C ARG A 137 -0.70 9.08 -7.65
N MET A 138 -0.63 8.14 -8.59
CA MET A 138 -1.48 8.11 -9.77
C MET A 138 -2.98 8.05 -9.39
N TYR A 139 -3.34 7.22 -8.42
CA TYR A 139 -4.74 7.07 -8.00
C TYR A 139 -5.27 8.26 -7.19
N PHE A 140 -4.49 8.73 -6.22
CA PHE A 140 -4.94 9.71 -5.23
C PHE A 140 -4.60 11.16 -5.58
N GLN A 141 -3.64 11.41 -6.46
CA GLN A 141 -3.22 12.78 -6.80
C GLN A 141 -3.46 13.10 -8.29
N GLU A 142 -3.59 12.08 -9.13
CA GLU A 142 -3.75 12.23 -10.59
C GLU A 142 -5.06 11.60 -11.11
N GLU A 143 -5.91 11.09 -10.21
CA GLU A 143 -7.23 10.55 -10.50
C GLU A 143 -7.24 9.41 -11.55
N LYS A 144 -6.11 8.71 -11.71
CA LYS A 144 -5.96 7.58 -12.63
C LYS A 144 -6.71 6.35 -12.13
N HIS A 145 -7.05 5.47 -13.05
CA HIS A 145 -7.64 4.17 -12.75
C HIS A 145 -6.66 3.31 -11.93
N PRO A 146 -7.08 2.60 -10.87
CA PRO A 146 -6.15 1.93 -9.96
C PRO A 146 -5.41 0.74 -10.59
N SER A 147 -6.00 0.12 -11.62
CA SER A 147 -5.49 -1.13 -12.22
C SER A 147 -5.57 -1.15 -13.75
N SER A 148 -5.58 0.01 -14.42
CA SER A 148 -5.59 0.01 -15.90
C SER A 148 -4.21 -0.39 -16.42
N GLU A 149 -4.13 -0.99 -17.61
CA GLU A 149 -2.84 -1.32 -18.24
C GLU A 149 -1.93 -0.08 -18.31
N GLU A 150 -2.48 1.09 -18.67
CA GLU A 150 -1.74 2.36 -18.70
C GLU A 150 -1.14 2.70 -17.33
N THR A 151 -1.95 2.64 -16.27
CA THR A 151 -1.50 2.94 -14.90
C THR A 151 -0.43 1.95 -14.44
N LEU A 152 -0.66 0.65 -14.63
CA LEU A 152 0.25 -0.41 -14.18
C LEU A 152 1.59 -0.31 -14.90
N LEU A 153 1.58 -0.10 -16.22
CA LEU A 153 2.79 0.04 -17.01
C LEU A 153 3.58 1.30 -16.60
N ALA A 154 2.89 2.42 -16.39
CA ALA A 154 3.52 3.66 -15.93
C ALA A 154 4.17 3.47 -14.55
N ALA A 155 3.50 2.81 -13.62
CA ALA A 155 4.04 2.54 -12.28
C ALA A 155 5.28 1.63 -12.32
N CYS A 156 5.24 0.55 -13.12
CA CYS A 156 6.40 -0.33 -13.34
C CYS A 156 7.59 0.43 -13.94
N LYS A 157 7.35 1.27 -14.95
CA LYS A 157 8.39 2.07 -15.60
C LYS A 157 9.04 3.06 -14.63
N GLU A 158 8.25 3.73 -13.78
CA GLU A 158 8.78 4.63 -12.74
C GLU A 158 9.61 3.89 -11.69
N ALA A 159 9.27 2.62 -11.42
CA ALA A 159 10.04 1.76 -10.53
C ALA A 159 11.36 1.25 -11.16
N GLY A 160 11.58 1.47 -12.45
CA GLY A 160 12.76 1.02 -13.18
C GLY A 160 12.64 -0.39 -13.77
N VAL A 161 11.42 -0.94 -13.82
CA VAL A 161 11.15 -2.23 -14.47
C VAL A 161 11.22 -2.05 -15.99
N ASP A 162 11.85 -3.00 -16.67
CA ASP A 162 11.87 -3.05 -18.13
C ASP A 162 10.45 -3.15 -18.71
N GLU A 163 10.16 -2.38 -19.76
CA GLU A 163 8.81 -2.32 -20.34
C GLU A 163 8.36 -3.70 -20.86
N GLY A 164 9.28 -4.48 -21.43
CA GLY A 164 8.98 -5.82 -21.92
C GLY A 164 8.62 -6.78 -20.78
N GLU A 165 9.34 -6.73 -19.67
CA GLU A 165 9.00 -7.55 -18.49
C GLU A 165 7.65 -7.11 -17.87
N ALA A 166 7.41 -5.81 -17.73
CA ALA A 166 6.14 -5.29 -17.23
C ALA A 166 4.96 -5.73 -18.11
N ARG A 167 5.08 -5.60 -19.44
CA ARG A 167 4.02 -5.98 -20.38
C ARG A 167 3.70 -7.47 -20.38
N LYS A 168 4.68 -8.36 -20.12
CA LYS A 168 4.41 -9.81 -20.03
C LYS A 168 3.42 -10.11 -18.92
N VAL A 169 3.67 -9.58 -17.71
CA VAL A 169 2.85 -9.86 -16.53
C VAL A 169 1.52 -9.12 -16.60
N ILE A 170 1.50 -7.90 -17.13
CA ILE A 170 0.25 -7.13 -17.30
C ILE A 170 -0.66 -7.79 -18.36
N GLY A 171 -0.06 -8.32 -19.45
CA GLY A 171 -0.79 -8.95 -20.55
C GLY A 171 -1.32 -10.36 -20.23
N ASP A 172 -0.68 -11.09 -19.32
CA ASP A 172 -1.19 -12.36 -18.81
C ASP A 172 -2.01 -12.12 -17.54
N GLU A 173 -3.34 -12.09 -17.62
CA GLU A 173 -4.19 -11.82 -16.45
C GLU A 173 -4.30 -12.96 -15.44
N TYR A 174 -3.68 -14.12 -15.70
CA TYR A 174 -3.71 -15.30 -14.83
C TYR A 174 -2.43 -15.46 -14.00
N GLU A 175 -1.30 -14.94 -14.48
CA GLU A 175 0.00 -15.02 -13.79
C GLU A 175 -0.09 -14.47 -12.36
N GLY A 176 0.23 -15.29 -11.36
CA GLY A 176 0.16 -14.91 -9.93
C GLY A 176 -1.25 -14.59 -9.39
N LEU A 177 -2.31 -14.73 -10.18
CA LEU A 177 -3.69 -14.39 -9.76
C LEU A 177 -4.16 -15.26 -8.59
N MET A 178 -3.89 -16.57 -8.66
CA MET A 178 -4.33 -17.50 -7.62
C MET A 178 -3.54 -17.31 -6.32
N ASP A 179 -2.25 -17.00 -6.43
CA ASP A 179 -1.38 -16.72 -5.28
C ASP A 179 -1.86 -15.49 -4.53
N VAL A 180 -2.11 -14.39 -5.23
CA VAL A 180 -2.65 -13.16 -4.63
C VAL A 180 -4.02 -13.40 -3.99
N LYS A 181 -4.91 -14.16 -4.64
CA LYS A 181 -6.21 -14.53 -4.04
C LYS A 181 -6.06 -15.37 -2.77
N ASN A 182 -5.08 -16.27 -2.73
CA ASN A 182 -4.80 -17.08 -1.56
C ASN A 182 -4.22 -16.22 -0.42
N MET A 183 -3.30 -15.30 -0.72
CA MET A 183 -2.76 -14.34 0.25
C MET A 183 -3.85 -13.45 0.88
N ILE A 184 -4.79 -12.95 0.06
CA ILE A 184 -5.94 -12.16 0.57
C ILE A 184 -6.76 -13.00 1.55
N ARG A 185 -7.13 -14.25 1.18
CA ARG A 185 -7.90 -15.15 2.04
C ARG A 185 -7.17 -15.51 3.33
N GLU A 186 -5.86 -15.71 3.25
CA GLU A 186 -5.02 -16.00 4.41
C GLU A 186 -4.98 -14.81 5.36
N SER A 187 -4.79 -13.59 4.85
CA SER A 187 -4.83 -12.36 5.65
C SER A 187 -6.17 -12.20 6.37
N GLU A 188 -7.28 -12.42 5.68
CA GLU A 188 -8.63 -12.39 6.27
C GLU A 188 -8.81 -13.48 7.35
N SER A 189 -8.33 -14.70 7.09
CA SER A 189 -8.39 -15.82 8.03
C SER A 189 -7.55 -15.58 9.28
N ASN A 190 -6.47 -14.80 9.16
CA ASN A 190 -5.62 -14.35 10.25
C ASN A 190 -6.19 -13.12 11.00
N GLY A 191 -7.45 -12.74 10.72
CA GLY A 191 -8.18 -11.72 11.46
C GLY A 191 -7.99 -10.29 10.95
N VAL A 192 -7.40 -10.10 9.77
CA VAL A 192 -7.33 -8.78 9.13
C VAL A 192 -8.69 -8.46 8.50
N ASP A 193 -9.45 -7.56 9.13
CA ASP A 193 -10.77 -7.10 8.69
C ASP A 193 -10.78 -5.67 8.11
N SER A 194 -9.62 -5.01 8.16
CA SER A 194 -9.45 -3.62 7.76
C SER A 194 -7.98 -3.35 7.43
N VAL A 195 -7.74 -2.30 6.64
CA VAL A 195 -6.39 -1.85 6.25
C VAL A 195 -6.23 -0.35 6.50
N PRO A 196 -5.00 0.13 6.79
CA PRO A 196 -3.74 -0.61 6.82
C PRO A 196 -3.54 -1.44 8.08
N VAL A 197 -2.80 -2.56 7.94
CA VAL A 197 -2.20 -3.29 9.06
C VAL A 197 -0.70 -3.37 8.81
N VAL A 198 0.10 -3.00 9.81
CA VAL A 198 1.56 -3.05 9.76
C VAL A 198 2.04 -4.03 10.81
N ASN A 199 2.57 -5.17 10.38
CA ASN A 199 3.24 -6.14 11.23
C ASN A 199 4.75 -5.92 11.10
N VAL A 200 5.42 -5.67 12.23
CA VAL A 200 6.88 -5.55 12.29
C VAL A 200 7.44 -6.79 12.97
N GLU A 201 8.19 -7.59 12.21
CA GLU A 201 8.84 -8.80 12.71
C GLU A 201 9.94 -8.45 13.71
N GLY A 202 9.91 -9.08 14.87
CA GLY A 202 10.86 -8.82 15.94
C GLY A 202 11.50 -10.08 16.47
N ARG A 203 12.78 -10.01 16.83
CA ARG A 203 13.55 -11.14 17.36
C ARG A 203 12.89 -11.83 18.57
N ARG A 204 12.18 -11.06 19.41
CA ARG A 204 11.46 -11.58 20.58
C ARG A 204 9.98 -11.82 20.32
N ARG A 205 9.34 -10.88 19.62
CA ARG A 205 7.93 -10.94 19.24
C ARG A 205 7.66 -9.94 18.14
N ASP A 206 6.65 -10.24 17.34
CA ASP A 206 6.14 -9.32 16.33
C ASP A 206 5.26 -8.26 16.98
N ILE A 207 5.18 -7.09 16.34
CA ILE A 207 4.33 -5.98 16.78
C ILE A 207 3.37 -5.64 15.63
N ASN A 208 2.07 -5.68 15.92
CA ASN A 208 1.01 -5.33 14.99
C ASN A 208 0.47 -3.93 15.28
N LEU A 209 0.35 -3.11 14.24
CA LEU A 209 -0.26 -1.78 14.27
C LEU A 209 -1.41 -1.74 13.26
N THR A 210 -2.63 -1.46 13.74
CA THR A 210 -3.82 -1.35 12.89
C THR A 210 -4.18 0.12 12.67
N GLY A 211 -4.54 0.47 11.43
CA GLY A 211 -4.89 1.83 11.04
C GLY A 211 -3.66 2.71 10.76
N ALA A 212 -3.92 3.91 10.25
CA ALA A 212 -2.89 4.88 9.92
C ALA A 212 -2.38 5.59 11.19
N GLN A 213 -1.53 4.90 11.95
CA GLN A 213 -0.91 5.43 13.17
C GLN A 213 -0.11 6.70 12.90
N ASP A 214 0.12 7.51 13.93
CA ASP A 214 0.99 8.68 13.81
C ASP A 214 2.47 8.26 13.75
N VAL A 215 3.30 9.11 13.14
CA VAL A 215 4.74 8.85 12.93
C VAL A 215 5.44 8.43 14.23
N GLY A 216 5.10 9.09 15.35
CA GLY A 216 5.70 8.78 16.65
C GLY A 216 5.44 7.36 17.15
N GLU A 217 4.27 6.76 16.85
CA GLU A 217 3.99 5.38 17.25
C GLU A 217 4.76 4.38 16.38
N TYR A 218 4.92 4.67 15.08
CA TYR A 218 5.81 3.90 14.21
C TYR A 218 7.27 3.98 14.69
N VAL A 219 7.78 5.17 15.00
CA VAL A 219 9.15 5.37 15.52
C VAL A 219 9.36 4.54 16.79
N LYS A 220 8.48 4.69 17.77
CA LYS A 220 8.54 3.94 19.03
C LYS A 220 8.51 2.42 18.81
N THR A 221 7.72 1.95 17.85
CA THR A 221 7.66 0.53 17.50
C THR A 221 8.97 0.05 16.90
N LEU A 222 9.52 0.77 15.92
CA LEU A 222 10.78 0.44 15.26
C LEU A 222 11.97 0.48 16.24
N GLU A 223 12.07 1.52 17.08
CA GLU A 223 13.10 1.61 18.14
C GLU A 223 13.01 0.44 19.12
N ARG A 224 11.79 -0.01 19.44
CA ARG A 224 11.60 -1.20 20.28
C ARG A 224 12.14 -2.47 19.62
N ILE A 225 11.95 -2.62 18.31
CA ILE A 225 12.51 -3.75 17.55
C ILE A 225 14.03 -3.68 17.54
N VAL A 226 14.62 -2.50 17.34
CA VAL A 226 16.08 -2.29 17.43
C VAL A 226 16.59 -2.77 18.79
N LYS A 227 16.01 -2.26 19.89
CA LYS A 227 16.40 -2.62 21.26
C LYS A 227 16.21 -4.09 21.60
N GLU A 228 15.17 -4.74 21.08
CA GLU A 228 14.90 -6.17 21.33
C GLU A 228 15.75 -7.09 20.44
N SER A 229 16.47 -6.54 19.46
CA SER A 229 17.33 -7.27 18.51
C SER A 229 18.81 -7.31 18.91
N GLU A 230 19.24 -6.44 19.83
CA GLU A 230 20.52 -6.55 20.56
C GLU A 230 20.63 -7.89 21.31
#